data_AF-C2CFX8-F1
#
_entry.id   AF-C2CFX8-F1
#
_cell.length_a   1.000
_cell.length_b   1.000
_cell.length_c   1.000
_cell.angle_alpha   90.00
_cell.angle_beta   90.00
_cell.angle_gamma   90.00
#
_symmetry.space_group_name_H-M   'P 1'
#
loop_
_entity.id
_entity.type
_entity.pdbx_description
1 polymer ?
#
loop_
_entity_poly.entity_id
_entity_poly.type
_entity_poly.pdbx_seq_one_letter_code
_entity_poly.pdbx_strand_id
1 'polypeptide(L)' 'MYNSKQEVKMKTITVRLDDELHKKFKLYALENNKSMQEIIEEYIKKITKESKK' A
#
# COMPACT_ATOMS: atom_id res chain seq x y z
N MET A 1 26.47 -10.12 20.67
CA MET A 1 25.95 -9.08 19.75
C MET A 1 24.97 -9.74 18.80
N TYR A 2 23.67 -9.74 19.11
CA TYR A 2 22.66 -10.33 18.22
C TYR A 2 22.06 -9.23 17.36
N ASN A 3 22.49 -9.17 16.10
CA ASN A 3 21.81 -8.39 15.07
C ASN A 3 20.42 -9.01 14.85
N SER A 4 19.42 -8.46 15.53
CA SER A 4 18.02 -8.72 15.20
C SER A 4 17.71 -8.05 13.87
N LYS A 5 18.03 -8.71 12.76
CA LYS A 5 17.38 -8.44 11.48
C LYS A 5 15.89 -8.76 11.72
N GLN A 6 15.09 -7.74 12.01
CA GLN A 6 13.65 -7.88 11.97
C GLN A 6 13.28 -8.31 10.55
N GLU A 7 12.98 -9.60 10.35
CA GLU A 7 12.33 -10.05 9.12
C GLU A 7 11.02 -9.28 9.01
N VAL A 8 10.93 -8.39 8.03
CA VAL A 8 9.69 -7.72 7.67
C VAL A 8 8.77 -8.81 7.14
N LYS A 9 7.96 -9.41 8.02
CA LYS A 9 6.94 -10.38 7.64
C LYS A 9 5.94 -9.65 6.74
N MET A 10 6.06 -9.86 5.44
CA MET A 10 5.11 -9.34 4.46
C MET A 10 3.75 -9.97 4.75
N LYS A 11 2.76 -9.13 5.07
CA LYS A 11 1.38 -9.54 5.28
C LYS A 11 0.58 -9.17 4.04
N THR A 12 -0.15 -10.12 3.48
CA THR A 12 -1.04 -9.89 2.35
C THR A 12 -2.41 -9.47 2.85
N ILE A 13 -2.98 -8.44 2.23
CA ILE A 13 -4.35 -7.98 2.48
C ILE A 13 -5.10 -8.05 1.15
N THR A 14 -6.20 -8.78 1.12
CA THR A 14 -7.10 -8.80 -0.03
C THR A 14 -8.15 -7.70 0.14
N VAL A 15 -8.22 -6.79 -0.82
CA VAL A 15 -9.24 -5.73 -0.86
C VAL A 15 -10.22 -5.98 -1.99
N ARG A 16 -11.50 -5.74 -1.74
CA ARG A 16 -12.53 -5.71 -2.77
C ARG A 16 -12.76 -4.25 -3.14
N LEU A 17 -12.67 -3.95 -4.42
CA LEU A 17 -12.84 -2.60 -4.97
C LEU A 17 -13.93 -2.66 -6.03
N ASP A 18 -14.75 -1.63 -6.10
CA ASP A 18 -15.72 -1.47 -7.17
C ASP A 18 -15.02 -1.21 -8.51
N ASP A 19 -15.69 -1.55 -9.62
CA ASP A 19 -15.12 -1.50 -10.97
C ASP A 19 -14.62 -0.10 -11.36
N GLU A 20 -15.36 0.94 -10.98
CA GLU A 20 -14.96 2.33 -11.23
C GLU A 20 -13.71 2.72 -10.46
N LEU A 21 -13.58 2.25 -9.21
CA LEU A 21 -12.44 2.54 -8.37
C LEU A 21 -11.22 1.78 -8.88
N HIS A 22 -11.37 0.52 -9.31
CA HIS A 22 -10.30 -0.24 -9.93
C HIS A 22 -9.77 0.43 -11.21
N LYS A 23 -10.65 0.95 -12.07
CA LYS A 23 -10.25 1.72 -13.27
C LYS A 23 -9.47 2.98 -12.91
N LYS A 24 -9.99 3.79 -11.98
CA LYS A 24 -9.31 5.00 -11.49
C LYS A 24 -7.95 4.66 -10.88
N PHE A 25 -7.87 3.57 -10.13
CA PHE A 25 -6.65 3.11 -9.49
C PHE A 25 -5.59 2.70 -10.53
N LYS A 26 -6.01 2.01 -11.59
CA LYS A 26 -5.13 1.63 -12.69
C LYS A 26 -4.60 2.85 -13.46
N LEU A 27 -5.45 3.84 -13.72
CA LEU A 27 -5.03 5.10 -14.34
C LEU A 27 -4.03 5.85 -13.46
N TYR A 28 -4.33 5.98 -12.17
CA TYR A 28 -3.44 6.63 -11.21
C TYR A 28 -2.07 5.95 -11.12
N ALA A 29 -2.03 4.61 -11.18
CA ALA A 29 -0.78 3.84 -11.25
C ALA A 29 0.05 4.16 -12.49
N LEU A 30 -0.61 4.26 -13.65
CA LEU A 30 0.05 4.64 -14.90
C LEU A 30 0.58 6.07 -14.86
N GLU A 31 -0.22 7.04 -14.37
CA GLU A 31 0.17 8.45 -14.29
C GLU A 31 1.36 8.68 -13.37
N ASN A 32 1.47 7.91 -12.28
CA ASN A 32 2.52 8.06 -11.28
C ASN A 32 3.74 7.16 -11.54
N ASN A 33 3.76 6.34 -12.60
CA ASN A 33 4.77 5.29 -12.85
C ASN A 33 5.02 4.41 -11.61
N LYS A 34 3.97 4.14 -10.83
CA LYS A 34 4.03 3.33 -9.61
C LYS A 34 3.24 2.05 -9.78
N SER A 35 3.68 0.99 -9.13
CA SER A 35 2.89 -0.22 -9.04
C SER A 35 1.64 0.02 -8.19
N MET A 36 0.54 -0.67 -8.51
CA MET A 36 -0.68 -0.66 -7.67
C MET A 36 -0.37 -0.93 -6.20
N GLN A 37 0.55 -1.86 -5.93
CA GLN A 37 1.00 -2.19 -4.58
C GLN A 37 1.68 -1.00 -3.87
N GLU A 38 2.56 -0.27 -4.55
CA GLU A 38 3.25 0.89 -3.97
C GLU A 38 2.27 2.01 -3.62
N ILE A 39 1.25 2.22 -4.46
CA ILE A 39 0.21 3.22 -4.21
C ILE A 39 -0.62 2.83 -2.99
N ILE A 40 -1.05 1.56 -2.89
CA ILE A 40 -1.77 1.05 -1.72
C ILE A 40 -0.89 1.19 -0.47
N GLU A 41 0.39 0.85 -0.56
CA GLU A 41 1.32 0.95 0.56
C GLU A 41 1.48 2.41 1.02
N GLU A 42 1.67 3.35 0.09
CA GLU A 42 1.77 4.78 0.38
C GLU A 42 0.48 5.32 1.02
N TYR A 43 -0.68 4.91 0.50
CA TYR A 43 -1.99 5.28 1.03
C TYR A 43 -2.21 4.75 2.45
N ILE A 44 -1.92 3.46 2.69
CA ILE A 44 -2.00 2.86 4.02
C ILE A 44 -1.01 3.54 4.99
N LYS A 45 0.23 3.81 4.56
CA LYS A 45 1.22 4.53 5.37
C LYS A 45 0.72 5.93 5.73
N LYS A 46 0.09 6.64 4.80
CA LYS A 46 -0.46 7.98 5.05
C LYS A 46 -1.55 7.94 6.13
N ILE A 47 -2.51 7.03 6.02
CA ILE A 47 -3.61 6.90 7.00
C ILE A 47 -3.09 6.45 8.37
N THR A 48 -2.20 5.46 8.40
CA THR A 48 -1.68 4.91 9.66
C THR A 48 -0.74 5.87 10.40
N LYS A 49 -0.07 6.78 9.66
CA LYS A 49 0.73 7.85 10.27
C LYS A 49 -0.13 8.87 11.04
N GLU A 50 -1.38 9.07 10.62
CA GLU A 50 -2.35 9.93 11.31
C GLU A 50 -3.03 9.24 12.50
N SER A 51 -3.02 7.90 12.54
CA SER A 51 -3.72 7.11 13.58
C SER A 51 -2.92 6.89 14.88
N LYS A 52 -1.74 7.50 15.05
CA LYS A 52 -1.07 7.56 16.36
C LYS A 52 -1.63 8.73 17.17
N LYS A 53 -2.78 8.52 17.80
CA LYS A 53 -3.27 9.39 18.87
C LYS A 53 -3.72 8.54 20.05
#